data_AF-A4FZK6-F1
#
_entry.id   AF-A4FZK6-F1
#
_cell.length_a   1.000
_cell.length_b   1.000
_cell.length_c   1.000
_cell.angle_alpha   90.00
_cell.angle_beta   90.00
_cell.angle_gamma   90.00
#
_symmetry.space_group_name_H-M   'P 1'
#
loop_
_entity.id
_entity.type
_entity.pdbx_description
1 polymer ?
#
loop_
_entity_poly.entity_id
_entity_poly.type
_entity_poly.pdbx_seq_one_letter_code
_entity_poly.pdbx_strand_id
1 'polypeptide(L)'
;MCIFCDIVKGDIPARIIYEDDKFLAFMDAFPRAVGHTLIIPKEHFETFDELPKELACEMMAVIHKIVKKLEKLEMDGYNLLNNNKQVSGQEVPHVHFHIIPRYENEGYPVYVLKDPINVDLDSIYDKIME
;
A
#
# COMPACT_ATOMS: atom_id res chain seq x y z
N MET A 1 4.43 19.60 -3.56
CA MET A 1 5.48 18.79 -4.24
C MET A 1 5.26 17.35 -3.80
N CYS A 2 5.11 16.41 -4.74
CA CYS A 2 4.80 15.02 -4.44
C CYS A 2 5.82 14.12 -5.15
N ILE A 3 6.63 13.38 -4.38
CA ILE A 3 7.65 12.50 -4.94
C ILE A 3 7.03 11.37 -5.79
N PHE A 4 5.83 10.93 -5.41
CA PHE A 4 4.84 10.19 -6.21
C PHE A 4 4.77 10.63 -7.67
N CYS A 5 4.30 11.85 -7.84
CA CYS A 5 4.09 12.46 -9.15
C CYS A 5 5.39 12.64 -9.93
N ASP A 6 6.49 12.94 -9.24
CA ASP A 6 7.79 13.13 -9.88
C ASP A 6 8.38 11.79 -10.38
N ILE A 7 8.10 10.67 -9.71
CA ILE A 7 8.37 9.32 -10.24
C ILE A 7 7.50 9.04 -11.48
N VAL A 8 6.20 9.36 -11.42
CA VAL A 8 5.28 9.14 -12.55
C VAL A 8 5.71 9.94 -13.80
N LYS A 9 6.24 11.15 -13.61
CA LYS A 9 6.77 12.00 -14.70
C LYS A 9 8.13 11.52 -15.21
N GLY A 10 8.84 10.67 -14.47
CA GLY A 10 10.21 10.27 -14.76
C GLY A 10 11.29 11.25 -14.30
N ASP A 11 10.91 12.27 -13.50
CA ASP A 11 11.85 13.23 -12.91
C ASP A 11 12.70 12.58 -11.81
N ILE A 12 12.15 11.56 -11.13
CA ILE A 12 12.84 10.73 -10.14
C ILE A 12 12.91 9.28 -10.65
N PRO A 13 14.09 8.65 -10.72
CA PRO A 13 14.20 7.26 -11.17
C PRO A 13 13.61 6.28 -10.15
N ALA A 14 12.93 5.25 -10.63
CA ALA A 14 12.41 4.17 -9.82
C ALA A 14 12.64 2.80 -10.49
N ARG A 15 12.72 1.74 -9.67
CA ARG A 15 12.79 0.35 -10.18
C ARG A 15 11.37 -0.14 -10.46
N ILE A 16 10.85 0.19 -11.64
CA ILE A 16 9.49 -0.13 -12.08
C ILE A 16 9.37 -1.64 -12.34
N ILE A 17 8.37 -2.27 -11.74
CA ILE A 17 8.05 -3.69 -11.95
C ILE A 17 6.70 -3.90 -12.63
N TYR A 18 5.85 -2.89 -12.68
CA TYR A 18 4.58 -2.87 -13.40
C TYR A 18 4.24 -1.44 -13.81
N GLU A 19 3.72 -1.26 -15.02
CA GLU A 19 3.21 0.01 -15.49
C GLU A 19 2.08 -0.25 -16.50
N ASP A 20 1.00 0.52 -16.37
CA ASP A 20 -0.02 0.68 -17.40
C ASP A 20 -0.46 2.16 -17.48
N ASP A 21 -1.56 2.45 -18.15
CA ASP A 21 -2.07 3.82 -18.33
C ASP A 21 -2.50 4.48 -17.01
N LYS A 22 -2.87 3.70 -15.98
CA LYS A 22 -3.48 4.18 -14.74
C LYS A 22 -2.61 3.96 -13.51
N PHE A 23 -1.77 2.94 -13.50
CA PHE A 23 -1.02 2.51 -12.33
C PHE A 23 0.48 2.36 -12.61
N LEU A 24 1.26 2.56 -11.56
CA LEU A 24 2.69 2.32 -11.55
C LEU A 24 3.04 1.54 -10.28
N ALA A 25 3.82 0.47 -10.41
CA ALA A 25 4.38 -0.22 -9.26
C ALA A 25 5.90 -0.35 -9.37
N PHE A 26 6.57 -0.06 -8.26
CA PHE A 26 8.02 0.05 -8.20
C PHE A 26 8.53 -0.38 -6.82
N MET A 27 9.80 -0.78 -6.76
CA MET A 27 10.41 -1.17 -5.49
C MET A 27 10.55 0.04 -4.56
N ASP A 28 10.23 -0.15 -3.28
CA ASP A 28 10.47 0.86 -2.26
C ASP A 28 11.97 1.16 -2.14
N ALA A 29 12.33 2.44 -2.03
CA ALA A 29 13.72 2.88 -1.88
C ALA A 29 14.30 2.53 -0.50
N PHE A 30 13.44 2.37 0.51
CA PHE A 30 13.76 2.02 1.88
C PHE A 30 12.99 0.75 2.29
N PRO A 31 13.32 -0.41 1.69
CA PRO A 31 12.52 -1.62 1.82
C PRO A 31 12.47 -2.16 3.26
N ARG A 32 11.31 -2.68 3.67
CA ARG A 32 11.12 -3.38 4.96
C ARG A 32 11.35 -4.88 4.87
N ALA A 33 11.34 -5.43 3.65
CA ALA A 33 11.62 -6.82 3.34
C ALA A 33 12.12 -6.94 1.89
N VAL A 34 12.71 -8.10 1.54
CA VAL A 34 13.10 -8.41 0.16
C VAL A 34 11.85 -8.37 -0.73
N GLY A 35 11.87 -7.53 -1.77
CA GLY A 35 10.74 -7.35 -2.68
C GLY A 35 9.68 -6.35 -2.24
N HIS A 36 9.91 -5.56 -1.18
CA HIS A 36 9.00 -4.47 -0.78
C HIS A 36 8.70 -3.56 -1.98
N THR A 37 7.43 -3.55 -2.37
CA THR A 37 6.93 -2.85 -3.56
C THR A 37 5.83 -1.88 -3.16
N LEU A 38 5.83 -0.71 -3.80
CA LEU A 38 4.73 0.24 -3.76
C LEU A 38 3.95 0.16 -5.07
N ILE A 39 2.63 0.27 -5.00
CA ILE A 39 1.78 0.56 -6.16
C ILE A 39 0.99 1.83 -5.90
N ILE A 40 0.94 2.68 -6.93
CA ILE A 40 0.24 3.96 -6.94
C ILE A 40 -0.64 4.09 -8.19
N PRO A 41 -1.75 4.85 -8.12
CA PRO A 41 -2.30 5.47 -9.32
C PRO A 41 -1.31 6.51 -9.86
N LYS A 42 -1.29 6.69 -11.19
CA LYS A 42 -0.52 7.75 -11.85
C LYS A 42 -1.10 9.13 -11.56
N GLU A 43 -2.43 9.22 -11.50
CA GLU A 43 -3.12 10.41 -11.02
C GLU A 43 -2.93 10.56 -9.49
N HIS A 44 -2.93 11.81 -9.03
CA HIS A 44 -2.70 12.12 -7.62
C HIS A 44 -4.01 12.11 -6.83
N PHE A 45 -4.08 11.21 -5.86
CA PHE A 45 -5.10 11.17 -4.80
C PHE A 45 -4.35 11.09 -3.48
N GLU A 46 -4.73 11.88 -2.48
CA GLU A 46 -4.01 11.89 -1.21
C GLU A 46 -4.27 10.60 -0.43
N THR A 47 -5.54 10.21 -0.30
CA THR A 47 -5.97 9.02 0.46
C THR A 47 -6.84 8.08 -0.35
N PHE A 48 -6.99 6.85 0.15
CA PHE A 48 -7.72 5.78 -0.52
C PHE A 48 -9.20 6.12 -0.76
N ASP A 49 -9.83 6.85 0.16
CA ASP A 49 -11.22 7.30 0.07
C ASP A 49 -11.46 8.36 -1.02
N GLU A 50 -10.39 8.97 -1.56
CA GLU A 50 -10.49 9.90 -2.69
C GLU A 50 -10.47 9.20 -4.05
N LEU A 51 -10.12 7.91 -4.10
CA LEU A 51 -10.11 7.13 -5.34
C LEU A 51 -11.54 6.94 -5.87
N PRO A 52 -11.77 7.13 -7.19
CA PRO A 52 -12.95 6.61 -7.85
C PRO A 52 -13.08 5.11 -7.58
N LYS A 53 -14.28 4.63 -7.27
CA LYS A 53 -14.56 3.24 -6.90
C LYS A 53 -13.99 2.24 -7.90
N GLU A 54 -14.17 2.51 -9.19
CA GLU A 54 -13.69 1.68 -10.27
C GLU A 54 -12.16 1.61 -10.27
N LEU A 55 -11.49 2.73 -10.04
CA LEU A 55 -10.03 2.81 -9.95
C LEU A 55 -9.50 2.04 -8.74
N ALA A 56 -10.17 2.13 -7.58
CA ALA A 56 -9.83 1.33 -6.41
C ALA A 56 -9.95 -0.18 -6.67
N CYS A 57 -11.01 -0.62 -7.38
CA CYS A 57 -11.19 -2.02 -7.75
C CYS A 57 -10.09 -2.51 -8.71
N GLU A 58 -9.77 -1.71 -9.73
CA GLU A 58 -8.70 -2.01 -10.68
C GLU A 58 -7.34 -2.08 -9.97
N MET A 59 -7.05 -1.17 -9.03
CA MET A 59 -5.82 -1.17 -8.25
C MET A 59 -5.64 -2.48 -7.48
N MET A 60 -6.71 -3.00 -6.87
CA MET A 60 -6.68 -4.30 -6.17
C MET A 60 -6.41 -5.47 -7.12
N ALA A 61 -6.93 -5.43 -8.35
CA ALA A 61 -6.62 -6.44 -9.37
C ALA A 61 -5.13 -6.39 -9.77
N VAL A 62 -4.55 -5.19 -9.86
CA VAL A 62 -3.11 -5.02 -10.13
C VAL A 62 -2.27 -5.49 -8.94
N ILE A 63 -2.65 -5.18 -7.69
CA ILE A 63 -1.99 -5.69 -6.48
C ILE A 63 -1.93 -7.22 -6.51
N HIS A 64 -3.06 -7.88 -6.81
CA HIS A 64 -3.11 -9.34 -6.93
C HIS A 64 -2.12 -9.87 -7.98
N LYS A 65 -2.02 -9.21 -9.15
CA LYS A 65 -1.04 -9.55 -10.20
C LYS A 65 0.42 -9.37 -9.72
N ILE A 66 0.70 -8.31 -8.97
CA ILE A 66 2.04 -8.03 -8.44
C ILE A 66 2.44 -9.07 -7.40
N VAL A 67 1.56 -9.43 -6.46
CA VAL A 67 1.81 -10.49 -5.48
C VAL A 67 2.20 -11.80 -6.17
N LYS A 68 1.48 -12.20 -7.23
CA LYS A 68 1.84 -13.37 -8.05
C LYS A 68 3.21 -13.26 -8.73
N LYS A 69 3.65 -12.06 -9.09
CA LYS A 69 5.00 -11.83 -9.62
C LYS A 69 6.07 -11.96 -8.51
N LEU A 70 5.76 -11.53 -7.29
CA LEU A 70 6.65 -11.57 -6.13
C LEU A 70 6.82 -12.98 -5.55
N GLU A 71 5.92 -13.93 -5.84
CA GLU A 71 6.08 -15.36 -5.47
C GLU A 71 7.41 -15.97 -5.95
N LYS A 72 8.04 -15.39 -6.99
CA LYS A 72 9.38 -15.79 -7.46
C LYS A 72 10.51 -15.54 -6.45
N LEU A 73 10.23 -14.78 -5.39
CA LEU A 73 11.15 -14.50 -4.30
C LEU A 73 11.01 -15.52 -3.15
N GLU A 74 10.24 -16.59 -3.34
CA GLU A 74 10.05 -17.68 -2.37
C GLU A 74 9.64 -17.16 -0.98
N MET A 75 8.76 -16.16 -0.96
CA MET A 75 8.21 -15.59 0.27
C MET A 75 7.25 -16.57 0.96
N ASP A 76 7.29 -16.62 2.29
CA ASP A 76 6.41 -17.45 3.12
C ASP A 76 5.03 -16.80 3.34
N GLY A 77 4.96 -15.48 3.15
CA GLY A 77 3.72 -14.71 3.23
C GLY A 77 3.92 -13.28 2.73
N TYR A 78 2.91 -12.43 2.92
CA TYR A 78 3.01 -11.01 2.62
C TYR A 78 2.04 -10.18 3.45
N ASN A 79 2.40 -8.92 3.71
CA ASN A 79 1.51 -7.91 4.23
C ASN A 79 1.10 -6.95 3.10
N LEU A 80 -0.18 -6.58 3.08
CA LEU A 80 -0.69 -5.45 2.30
C LEU A 80 -1.01 -4.33 3.28
N LEU A 81 -0.45 -3.14 3.05
CA LEU A 81 -0.64 -2.00 3.94
C LEU A 81 -0.89 -0.73 3.14
N ASN A 82 -1.88 0.04 3.56
CA ASN A 82 -2.15 1.37 3.06
C ASN A 82 -2.43 2.27 4.26
N ASN A 83 -1.71 3.39 4.35
CA ASN A 83 -1.84 4.35 5.43
C ASN A 83 -2.56 5.58 4.90
N ASN A 84 -3.62 6.02 5.58
CA ASN A 84 -4.40 7.19 5.20
C ASN A 84 -4.30 8.26 6.29
N LYS A 85 -3.78 9.43 5.90
CA LYS A 85 -3.40 10.56 6.74
C LYS A 85 -2.23 10.28 7.70
N GLN A 86 -1.58 11.35 8.16
CA GLN A 86 -0.34 11.28 8.94
C GLN A 86 -0.46 10.46 10.24
N VAL A 87 -1.60 10.52 10.92
CA VAL A 87 -1.85 9.77 12.17
C VAL A 87 -1.77 8.25 11.97
N SER A 88 -2.00 7.79 10.74
CA SER A 88 -1.91 6.38 10.34
C SER A 88 -0.52 6.00 9.83
N GLY A 89 0.46 6.91 9.87
CA GLY A 89 1.81 6.67 9.33
C GLY A 89 1.94 6.92 7.83
N GLN A 90 1.07 7.72 7.22
CA GLN A 90 1.25 8.17 5.84
C GLN A 90 2.32 9.26 5.76
N GLU A 91 3.45 8.98 5.11
CA GLU A 91 4.54 9.95 4.92
C GLU A 91 4.44 10.69 3.58
N VAL A 92 4.04 9.99 2.51
CA VAL A 92 3.82 10.57 1.19
C VAL A 92 2.32 10.74 0.98
N PRO A 93 1.81 11.98 0.81
CA PRO A 93 0.38 12.28 0.63
C PRO A 93 -0.06 11.96 -0.81
N HIS A 94 0.17 10.73 -1.25
CA HIS A 94 -0.27 10.15 -2.52
C HIS A 94 -0.60 8.70 -2.22
N VAL A 95 -1.82 8.24 -2.54
CA VAL A 95 -2.28 6.91 -2.17
C VAL A 95 -1.34 5.83 -2.71
N HIS A 96 -0.88 4.96 -1.81
CA HIS A 96 0.00 3.86 -2.15
C HIS A 96 -0.33 2.64 -1.31
N PHE A 97 -0.28 1.46 -1.92
CA PHE A 97 -0.25 0.22 -1.18
C PHE A 97 1.17 -0.30 -1.13
N HIS A 98 1.62 -0.61 0.09
CA HIS A 98 2.77 -1.44 0.33
C HIS A 98 2.39 -2.90 0.12
N ILE A 99 3.22 -3.60 -0.66
CA ILE A 99 3.21 -5.06 -0.78
C ILE A 99 4.54 -5.53 -0.21
N ILE A 100 4.51 -6.11 0.99
CA ILE A 100 5.69 -6.44 1.77
C ILE A 100 5.76 -7.97 1.91
N PRO A 101 6.59 -8.66 1.10
CA PRO A 101 6.88 -10.08 1.29
C PRO A 101 7.40 -10.36 2.70
N ARG A 102 7.11 -11.55 3.24
CA ARG A 102 7.50 -11.98 4.58
C ARG A 102 8.19 -13.33 4.53
N TYR A 103 9.14 -13.51 5.43
CA TYR A 103 9.94 -14.73 5.54
C TYR A 103 9.98 -15.20 7.01
N GLU A 104 9.88 -16.51 7.27
CA GLU A 104 9.79 -17.07 8.63
C GLU A 104 10.97 -16.66 9.53
N ASN A 105 12.14 -16.42 8.93
CA ASN A 105 13.36 -16.06 9.64
C ASN A 105 13.52 -14.54 9.89
N GLU A 106 12.50 -13.72 9.59
CA GLU A 106 12.50 -12.29 9.91
C GLU A 106 12.12 -12.03 11.38
N GLY A 107 13.05 -11.42 12.13
CA GLY A 107 12.93 -11.28 13.59
C GLY A 107 11.84 -10.34 14.12
N TYR A 108 11.22 -9.51 13.28
CA TYR A 108 10.13 -8.62 13.70
C TYR A 108 9.03 -8.50 12.63
N PRO A 109 7.75 -8.41 13.03
CA PRO A 109 6.65 -8.13 12.10
C PRO A 109 6.73 -6.69 11.57
N VAL A 110 6.15 -6.46 10.39
CA VAL A 110 6.08 -5.12 9.75
C VAL A 110 5.35 -4.10 10.64
N TYR A 111 4.35 -4.54 11.40
CA TYR A 111 3.62 -3.72 12.35
C TYR A 111 3.34 -4.50 13.63
N VAL A 112 3.24 -3.77 14.73
CA VAL A 112 2.82 -4.29 16.03
C VAL A 112 1.40 -3.80 16.29
N LEU A 113 0.46 -4.74 16.45
CA LEU A 113 -0.90 -4.40 16.85
C LEU A 113 -0.88 -3.95 18.31
N LYS A 114 -1.58 -2.85 18.60
CA LYS A 114 -1.79 -2.39 19.98
C LYS A 114 -2.73 -3.35 20.70
N ASP A 115 -2.67 -3.32 22.04
CA ASP A 115 -3.61 -4.05 22.87
C ASP A 115 -5.06 -3.64 22.55
N PRO A 116 -6.01 -4.60 22.54
CA PRO A 116 -7.42 -4.31 22.37
C PRO A 116 -7.92 -3.31 23.43
N ILE A 117 -8.81 -2.41 23.02
CA ILE A 117 -9.50 -1.49 23.93
C ILE A 117 -10.90 -2.01 24.26
N ASN A 118 -11.41 -1.67 25.45
CA ASN A 118 -12.79 -1.97 25.82
C ASN A 118 -13.72 -0.82 25.41
N VAL A 119 -14.72 -1.10 24.57
CA VAL A 119 -15.67 -0.13 24.03
C VAL A 119 -17.06 -0.74 23.93
N ASP A 120 -18.10 0.10 23.95
CA ASP A 120 -19.48 -0.31 23.65
C ASP A 120 -19.64 -0.49 22.13
N LEU A 121 -19.63 -1.76 21.68
CA LEU A 121 -19.71 -2.10 20.27
C LEU A 121 -21.09 -1.79 19.66
N ASP A 122 -22.16 -1.93 20.42
CA ASP A 122 -23.52 -1.69 19.92
C ASP A 122 -23.71 -0.19 19.66
N SER A 123 -23.28 0.66 20.60
CA SER A 123 -23.31 2.12 20.40
C SER A 123 -22.46 2.59 19.22
N ILE A 124 -21.31 1.94 18.97
CA ILE A 124 -20.46 2.27 17.81
C ILE A 124 -21.11 1.80 16.51
N TYR A 125 -21.68 0.60 16.49
CA TYR A 125 -22.36 0.06 15.33
C TYR A 125 -23.52 0.96 14.90
N ASP A 126 -24.39 1.36 15.82
CA ASP A 126 -25.53 2.23 15.52
C ASP A 126 -25.09 3.55 14.87
N LYS A 127 -23.97 4.13 15.32
CA LYS A 127 -23.41 5.36 14.73
C LYS A 127 -22.83 5.16 13.33
N ILE A 128 -22.33 3.97 13.00
CA ILE A 128 -21.78 3.67 11.68
C ILE A 128 -22.92 3.46 10.66
N MET A 129 -24.07 2.99 11.13
CA MET A 129 -25.21 2.63 10.29
C MET A 129 -26.23 3.75 10.08
N GLU A 130 -26.06 4.91 10.74
CA GLU A 130 -26.82 6.15 10.51
C GLU A 130 -26.48 6.80 9.16
#